data_AF-A0A1V4V5H4-F1
#
_entry.id   AF-A0A1V4V5H4-F1
#
_cell.length_a   1.000
_cell.length_b   1.000
_cell.length_c   1.000
_cell.angle_alpha   90.00
_cell.angle_beta   90.00
_cell.angle_gamma   90.00
#
_symmetry.space_group_name_H-M   'P 1'
#
loop_
_entity.id
_entity.type
_entity.pdbx_description
1 polymer ?
#
loop_
_entity_poly.entity_id
_entity_poly.type
_entity_poly.pdbx_seq_one_letter_code
_entity_poly.pdbx_strand_id
1 'polypeptide(L)' 'MSELEEIIKELPPDLHQEVVDFARFLMEKRGPKRKGRMKLEWRGALQDMKDEYTSVDLQHKILEWRGD' A
#
# COMPACT_ATOMS: atom_id res chain seq x y z
N MET A 1 28.31 22.16 11.12
CA MET A 1 27.77 21.13 10.21
C MET A 1 26.31 20.94 10.58
N SER A 2 25.47 20.50 9.65
CA SER A 2 24.06 20.24 9.96
C SER A 2 24.01 19.10 10.99
N GLU A 3 23.26 19.22 12.07
CA GLU A 3 23.10 18.19 13.12
C GLU A 3 22.80 16.78 12.53
N LEU A 4 22.09 16.77 11.40
CA LEU A 4 21.78 15.59 10.61
C LEU A 4 23.01 14.85 10.03
N GLU A 5 24.08 15.58 9.68
CA GLU A 5 25.32 14.99 9.16
C GLU A 5 26.15 14.33 10.27
N GLU A 6 26.03 14.83 11.52
CA GLU A 6 26.70 14.25 12.68
C GLU A 6 26.01 12.95 13.10
N ILE A 7 24.68 12.94 13.13
CA ILE A 7 23.88 11.74 13.41
C ILE A 7 24.17 10.62 12.38
N ILE A 8 24.31 10.97 11.10
CA ILE A 8 24.63 9.99 10.05
C ILE A 8 26.06 9.43 10.22
N LYS A 9 27.00 10.19 10.76
CA LYS A 9 28.37 9.71 11.00
C LYS A 9 28.47 8.78 12.21
N GLU A 10 27.61 8.96 13.21
CA GLU A 10 27.56 8.10 14.40
C GLU A 10 26.73 6.82 14.18
N LEU A 11 25.97 6.74 13.10
CA LEU A 11 25.14 5.58 12.81
C LEU A 11 25.98 4.35 12.36
N PRO A 12 25.56 3.13 12.73
CA PRO A 12 26.09 1.91 12.14
C PRO A 12 25.84 1.86 10.62
N PRO A 13 26.79 1.33 9.83
CA PRO A 13 26.66 1.28 8.36
C PRO A 13 25.46 0.45 7.89
N ASP A 14 24.97 -0.47 8.71
CA ASP A 14 23.78 -1.29 8.45
C ASP A 14 22.49 -0.43 8.38
N LEU A 15 22.45 0.67 9.14
CA LEU A 15 21.31 1.58 9.24
C LEU A 15 21.38 2.76 8.26
N HIS A 16 22.53 2.98 7.60
CA HIS A 16 22.67 4.03 6.59
C HIS A 16 21.70 3.82 5.42
N GLN A 17 21.51 2.57 5.03
CA GLN A 17 20.59 2.22 3.95
C GLN A 17 19.15 2.59 4.31
N GLU A 18 18.72 2.28 5.54
CA GLU A 18 17.39 2.61 6.04
C GLU A 18 17.15 4.13 6.12
N VAL A 19 18.16 4.90 6.55
CA VAL A 19 18.08 6.37 6.59
C VAL A 19 17.98 6.95 5.17
N VAL A 20 18.73 6.41 4.21
CA VAL A 20 18.66 6.83 2.80
C VAL A 20 17.27 6.53 2.23
N ASP A 21 16.73 5.35 2.50
CA ASP A 21 15.41 4.94 2.03
C ASP A 21 14.30 5.77 2.68
N PHE A 22 14.42 6.09 3.97
CA PHE A 22 13.50 6.99 4.65
C PHE A 22 13.57 8.43 4.12
N ALA A 23 14.77 8.94 3.85
CA ALA A 23 14.93 10.27 3.25
C ALA A 23 14.30 10.33 1.85
N ARG A 24 14.49 9.30 1.02
CA ARG A 24 13.83 9.16 -0.30
C ARG A 24 12.32 9.11 -0.16
N PHE A 25 11.81 8.31 0.78
CA PHE A 25 10.38 8.23 1.07
C PHE A 25 9.80 9.59 1.49
N LEU A 26 10.50 10.36 2.33
CA LEU A 26 10.05 11.69 2.74
C LEU A 26 10.01 12.67 1.55
N MET A 27 10.98 12.60 0.64
CA MET A 27 10.99 13.40 -0.59
C MET A 27 9.80 13.05 -1.50
N GLU A 28 9.51 11.76 -1.67
CA GLU A 28 8.36 11.29 -2.46
C GLU A 28 7.02 11.65 -1.80
N LYS A 29 6.92 11.50 -0.47
CA LYS A 29 5.74 11.86 0.33
C LYS A 29 5.42 13.35 0.29
N ARG A 30 6.44 14.21 0.24
CA ARG A 30 6.29 15.67 0.12
C ARG A 30 6.15 16.17 -1.32
N GLY A 31 6.42 15.32 -2.32
CA GLY A 31 6.09 15.61 -3.71
C GLY A 31 4.59 15.93 -3.84
N PRO A 32 4.18 16.76 -4.82
CA PRO A 32 2.77 17.00 -5.07
C PRO A 32 2.13 15.64 -5.35
N LYS A 33 1.39 15.11 -4.36
CA LYS A 33 0.54 13.93 -4.58
C LYS A 33 -0.32 14.29 -5.77
N ARG A 34 -0.04 13.67 -6.92
CA ARG A 34 -0.92 13.75 -8.08
C ARG A 34 -2.24 13.20 -7.57
N LYS A 35 -3.13 14.08 -7.13
CA LYS A 35 -4.54 13.79 -6.81
C LYS A 35 -5.22 13.50 -8.15
N GLY A 36 -4.74 12.49 -8.87
CA GLY A 36 -5.50 11.86 -9.93
C GLY A 36 -6.78 11.37 -9.28
N ARG A 37 -7.90 11.57 -9.96
CA ARG A 37 -9.17 10.97 -9.52
C ARG A 37 -8.93 9.50 -9.26
N MET A 38 -9.37 8.99 -8.11
CA MET A 38 -9.35 7.55 -7.84
C MET A 38 -10.12 6.89 -8.98
N LYS A 39 -9.44 6.05 -9.75
CA LYS A 39 -10.01 5.45 -10.95
C LYS A 39 -11.17 4.51 -10.64
N LEU A 40 -11.12 3.85 -9.47
CA LEU A 40 -12.19 2.97 -8.98
C LEU A 40 -12.62 1.93 -10.03
N GLU A 41 -11.70 1.47 -10.89
CA GLU A 41 -11.98 0.54 -12.00
C GLU A 41 -12.60 -0.79 -11.51
N TRP A 42 -12.36 -1.15 -10.26
CA TRP A 42 -12.96 -2.33 -9.61
C TRP A 42 -14.44 -2.14 -9.26
N ARG A 43 -14.95 -0.91 -9.23
CA ARG A 43 -16.35 -0.63 -8.88
C ARG A 43 -17.24 -1.15 -10.01
N GLY A 44 -18.07 -2.14 -9.68
CA GLY A 44 -19.00 -2.74 -10.64
C GLY A 44 -18.39 -3.86 -11.49
N ALA A 45 -17.14 -4.25 -11.24
CA ALA A 45 -16.50 -5.36 -11.97
C ALA A 45 -17.24 -6.71 -11.86
N LEU A 46 -18.11 -6.88 -10.86
CA LEU A 46 -18.93 -8.07 -10.63
C LEU A 46 -20.43 -7.80 -10.82
N GLN A 47 -20.80 -6.67 -11.45
CA GLN A 47 -22.20 -6.29 -11.59
C GLN A 47 -23.01 -7.30 -12.42
N ASP A 48 -22.37 -7.95 -13.39
CA ASP A 48 -23.01 -8.96 -14.26
C ASP A 48 -23.32 -10.26 -13.51
N MET A 49 -22.63 -10.52 -12.40
CA MET A 49 -22.78 -11.72 -11.58
C MET A 49 -23.80 -11.56 -10.44
N LYS A 50 -24.43 -10.38 -10.34
CA LYS A 50 -25.39 -10.05 -9.27
C LYS A 50 -26.62 -10.97 -9.26
N ASP A 51 -27.00 -11.49 -10.43
CA ASP A 51 -28.18 -12.33 -10.61
C ASP A 51 -27.81 -13.83 -10.48
N GLU A 52 -26.51 -14.17 -10.54
CA GLU A 52 -25.98 -15.53 -10.42
C GLU A 52 -25.57 -15.87 -8.98
N TYR A 53 -25.10 -14.88 -8.22
CA TYR A 53 -24.65 -15.08 -6.85
C TYR A 53 -25.29 -14.09 -5.89
N THR A 54 -25.95 -14.62 -4.86
CA THR A 54 -26.34 -13.81 -3.71
C THR A 54 -25.16 -13.62 -2.77
N SER A 55 -25.26 -12.60 -1.90
CA SER A 55 -24.26 -12.38 -0.84
C SER A 55 -24.04 -13.60 0.05
N VAL A 56 -25.05 -14.45 0.21
CA VAL A 56 -24.99 -15.68 1.02
C VAL A 56 -24.27 -16.81 0.26
N ASP A 57 -24.51 -16.95 -1.05
CA ASP A 57 -23.81 -17.95 -1.88
C ASP A 57 -22.31 -17.68 -1.93
N LEU A 58 -21.93 -16.41 -2.02
CA LEU A 58 -20.52 -16.00 -1.95
C LEU A 58 -19.90 -16.33 -0.59
N GLN A 59 -20.66 -16.17 0.52
CA GLN A 59 -20.18 -16.54 1.85
C GLN A 59 -19.93 -18.06 1.96
N HIS A 60 -20.84 -18.89 1.47
CA HIS A 60 -20.63 -20.34 1.45
C HIS A 60 -19.44 -20.74 0.58
N LYS A 61 -19.29 -20.18 -0.62
CA LYS A 61 -18.11 -20.41 -1.47
C LYS A 61 -16.80 -20.01 -0.79
N ILE A 62 -16.79 -18.92 -0.03
CA ILE A 62 -15.61 -18.49 0.73
C ILE A 62 -15.25 -19.52 1.80
N LEU A 63 -16.23 -20.09 2.49
CA LEU A 63 -16.00 -21.15 3.47
C LEU A 63 -15.44 -22.42 2.80
N GLU A 64 -16.02 -22.84 1.67
CA GLU A 64 -15.51 -23.97 0.88
C GLU A 64 -14.06 -23.75 0.40
N TRP A 65 -13.73 -22.56 -0.11
CA TRP A 65 -12.39 -22.24 -0.61
C TRP A 65 -11.34 -22.07 0.49
N ARG A 66 -11.77 -21.70 1.70
CA ARG A 66 -10.87 -21.61 2.85
C ARG A 66 -10.50 -22.98 3.41
N GLY A 67 -11.20 -24.03 2.98
CA GLY A 67 -10.92 -25.40 3.39
C GLY A 67 -11.23 -25.61 4.87
N ASP A 68 -12.48 -25.92 5.17
CA ASP A 68 -12.72 -26.93 6.19
C ASP A 68 -12.40 -28.31 5.60
#